data_AF-A0A920AAL7-F1
#
_entry.id   AF-A0A920AAL7-F1
#
_cell.length_a   1.000
_cell.length_b   1.000
_cell.length_c   1.000
_cell.angle_alpha   90.00
_cell.angle_beta   90.00
_cell.angle_gamma   90.00
#
_symmetry.space_group_name_H-M   'P 1'
#
loop_
_entity.id
_entity.type
_entity.pdbx_description
1 polymer ?
#
loop_
_entity_poly.entity_id
_entity_poly.type
_entity_poly.pdbx_seq_one_letter_code
_entity_poly.pdbx_strand_id
1 'polypeptide(L)'
;MVQYAFDYYEFFIDSKSGVYGQDSIDFSFEKTGPNHSVLVLPVWHPVIKELQQLDSLPIGMVLGFDGDSLESGDRVGVFYLDNQEKHKCAGSLEWRSNDFNMLPVWGQYPPGADNGMEIGERMIWMAQKKDDSIYQIEVSYQKPLMAIYLKDGASAVLGMKLKKRKDLKPSSSLKK
;
A
#
# COMPACT_ATOMS: atom_id res chain seq x y z
N MET A 1 11.50 -54.64 -33.16
CA MET A 1 10.26 -54.29 -33.89
C MET A 1 9.12 -54.50 -32.92
N VAL A 2 8.39 -53.49 -32.44
CA VAL A 2 7.88 -52.30 -33.13
C VAL A 2 7.89 -51.11 -32.15
N GLN A 3 8.32 -49.98 -32.68
CA GLN A 3 8.32 -48.65 -32.07
C GLN A 3 6.89 -48.07 -32.13
N TYR A 4 6.36 -47.59 -31.02
CA TYR A 4 5.20 -46.67 -31.04
C TYR A 4 5.66 -45.34 -30.45
N ALA A 5 6.05 -44.44 -31.35
CA ALA A 5 6.26 -43.03 -31.03
C ALA A 5 4.90 -42.35 -31.04
N PHE A 6 4.49 -41.82 -29.89
CA PHE A 6 3.39 -40.87 -29.80
C PHE A 6 4.00 -39.47 -29.84
N ASP A 7 3.93 -38.83 -31.00
CA ASP A 7 4.29 -37.42 -31.16
C ASP A 7 3.20 -36.58 -30.49
N TYR A 8 3.47 -36.13 -29.25
CA TYR A 8 2.71 -35.04 -28.65
C TYR A 8 3.19 -33.73 -29.29
N TYR A 9 2.34 -33.17 -30.15
CA TYR A 9 2.43 -31.76 -30.54
C TYR A 9 2.30 -30.91 -29.27
N GLU A 10 3.41 -30.36 -28.78
CA GLU A 10 3.36 -29.29 -27.79
C GLU A 10 2.79 -28.04 -28.47
N PHE A 11 1.51 -27.79 -28.22
CA PHE A 11 0.88 -26.52 -28.52
C PHE A 11 1.46 -25.49 -27.54
N PHE A 12 2.54 -24.81 -27.95
CA PHE A 12 2.97 -23.59 -27.29
C PHE A 12 1.87 -22.54 -27.48
N ILE A 13 0.95 -22.46 -26.52
CA ILE A 13 0.15 -21.26 -26.33
C ILE A 13 1.14 -20.23 -25.78
N ASP A 14 1.67 -19.39 -26.67
CA ASP A 14 2.21 -18.09 -26.30
C ASP A 14 1.04 -17.28 -25.72
N SER A 15 0.77 -17.50 -24.43
CA SER A 15 -0.04 -16.57 -23.68
C SER A 15 0.82 -15.32 -23.49
N LYS A 16 0.85 -14.47 -24.51
CA LYS A 16 0.91 -13.03 -24.26
C LYS A 16 -0.34 -12.68 -23.48
N SER A 17 -0.32 -12.96 -22.16
CA SER A 17 -1.08 -12.17 -21.22
C SER A 17 -0.63 -10.74 -21.48
N GLY A 18 -1.47 -9.96 -22.15
CA GLY A 18 -1.24 -8.54 -22.32
C GLY A 18 -0.97 -7.99 -20.94
N VAL A 19 0.29 -7.65 -20.68
CA VAL A 19 0.71 -7.02 -19.44
C VAL A 19 0.08 -5.62 -19.49
N TYR A 20 -1.16 -5.50 -19.03
CA TYR A 20 -1.75 -4.24 -18.63
C TYR A 20 -1.10 -3.83 -17.30
N GLY A 21 0.22 -3.70 -17.30
CA GLY A 21 0.94 -3.15 -16.17
C GLY A 21 0.58 -1.69 -16.07
N GLN A 22 -0.06 -1.29 -14.98
CA GLN A 22 -0.19 0.11 -14.62
C GLN A 22 1.21 0.71 -14.51
N ASP A 23 1.49 1.75 -15.27
CA ASP A 23 2.78 2.46 -15.32
C ASP A 23 2.76 3.78 -14.52
N SER A 24 1.57 4.20 -14.09
CA SER A 24 1.32 5.44 -13.38
C SER A 24 0.42 5.27 -12.17
N ILE A 25 0.76 5.94 -11.07
CA ILE A 25 0.00 5.95 -9.81
C ILE A 25 -0.63 7.32 -9.60
N ASP A 26 -1.93 7.32 -9.37
CA ASP A 26 -2.67 8.50 -8.99
C ASP A 26 -3.04 8.46 -7.50
N PHE A 27 -2.61 9.48 -6.76
CA PHE A 27 -2.93 9.64 -5.33
C PHE A 27 -4.26 10.39 -5.11
N SER A 28 -4.94 10.83 -6.16
CA SER A 28 -6.29 11.40 -6.07
C SER A 28 -7.30 10.32 -5.68
N PHE A 29 -8.28 10.68 -4.84
CA PHE A 29 -9.30 9.76 -4.35
C PHE A 29 -10.65 10.45 -4.18
N GLU A 30 -11.70 9.65 -4.17
CA GLU A 30 -13.06 10.09 -3.86
C GLU A 30 -13.49 9.56 -2.48
N LYS A 31 -14.37 10.31 -1.81
CA LYS A 31 -14.94 9.91 -0.51
C LYS A 31 -16.21 9.11 -0.75
N THR A 32 -16.08 7.84 -1.09
CA THR A 32 -17.18 7.05 -1.66
C THR A 32 -18.07 6.42 -0.59
N GLY A 33 -17.51 5.90 0.50
CA GLY A 33 -18.27 5.21 1.55
C GLY A 33 -17.85 5.55 3.00
N PRO A 34 -18.09 4.65 3.96
CA PRO A 34 -17.54 4.77 5.32
C PRO A 34 -16.01 4.73 5.31
N ASN A 35 -15.37 5.38 6.28
CA ASN A 35 -13.92 5.40 6.37
C ASN A 35 -13.37 4.41 7.41
N HIS A 36 -12.14 3.98 7.18
CA HIS A 36 -11.26 3.37 8.17
C HIS A 36 -10.17 4.40 8.50
N SER A 37 -9.98 4.71 9.78
CA SER A 37 -8.97 5.70 10.21
C SER A 37 -7.64 5.02 10.49
N VAL A 38 -6.59 5.36 9.75
CA VAL A 38 -5.24 4.86 10.05
C VAL A 38 -4.40 5.96 10.68
N LEU A 39 -3.92 5.72 11.90
CA LEU A 39 -2.99 6.60 12.60
C LEU A 39 -1.57 6.06 12.46
N VAL A 40 -0.67 6.88 11.90
CA VAL A 40 0.76 6.59 11.91
C VAL A 40 1.41 7.29 13.08
N LEU A 41 2.06 6.51 13.94
CA LEU A 41 2.71 7.02 15.14
C LEU A 41 4.12 7.56 14.82
N PRO A 42 4.48 8.75 15.31
CA PRO A 42 5.84 9.25 15.16
C PRO A 42 6.81 8.47 16.06
N VAL A 43 8.09 8.42 15.68
CA VAL A 43 9.12 7.59 16.36
C VAL A 43 9.32 7.95 17.84
N TRP A 44 9.01 9.19 18.24
CA TRP A 44 9.07 9.62 19.63
C TRP A 44 7.90 9.10 20.49
N HIS A 45 6.84 8.56 19.87
CA HIS A 45 5.64 8.15 20.58
C HIS A 45 5.96 7.10 21.65
N PRO A 46 5.42 7.22 22.88
CA PRO A 46 5.76 6.33 24.01
C PRO A 46 5.63 4.84 23.69
N VAL A 47 4.59 4.43 22.95
CA VAL A 47 4.41 3.03 22.51
C VAL A 47 5.58 2.53 21.67
N ILE A 48 6.11 3.35 20.76
CA ILE A 48 7.28 2.97 19.97
C ILE A 48 8.52 2.86 20.87
N LYS A 49 8.68 3.79 21.82
CA LYS A 49 9.80 3.78 22.77
C LYS A 49 9.80 2.57 23.69
N GLU A 50 8.63 2.16 24.16
CA GLU A 50 8.47 0.95 24.95
C GLU A 50 8.83 -0.30 24.13
N LEU A 51 8.33 -0.41 22.90
CA LEU A 51 8.66 -1.54 22.02
C LEU A 51 10.15 -1.61 21.67
N GLN A 52 10.83 -0.46 21.54
CA GLN A 52 12.27 -0.39 21.30
C GLN A 52 13.11 -0.92 22.47
N GLN A 53 12.55 -1.02 23.68
CA GLN A 53 13.25 -1.54 24.86
C GLN A 53 13.09 -3.05 25.04
N LEU A 54 12.26 -3.71 24.22
CA LEU A 54 12.08 -5.16 24.30
C LEU A 54 13.31 -5.88 23.75
N ASP A 55 13.69 -6.98 24.40
CA ASP A 55 14.82 -7.83 23.97
C ASP A 55 14.61 -8.44 22.58
N SER A 56 13.35 -8.58 22.15
CA SER A 56 12.99 -9.07 20.83
C SER A 56 11.68 -8.48 20.33
N LEU A 57 11.60 -8.31 19.02
CA LEU A 57 10.38 -7.93 18.31
C LEU A 57 9.94 -9.09 17.42
N PRO A 58 8.64 -9.17 17.05
CA PRO A 58 8.18 -10.09 16.03
C PRO A 58 9.00 -9.95 14.74
N ILE A 59 9.29 -11.08 14.08
CA ILE A 59 10.07 -11.09 12.83
C ILE A 59 9.38 -10.21 11.78
N GLY A 60 10.15 -9.31 11.17
CA GLY A 60 9.67 -8.38 10.15
C GLY A 60 8.95 -7.15 10.68
N MET A 61 8.81 -6.99 12.01
CA MET A 61 8.32 -5.73 12.59
C MET A 61 9.38 -4.64 12.48
N VAL A 62 8.97 -3.50 11.93
CA VAL A 62 9.74 -2.26 11.83
C VAL A 62 9.14 -1.23 12.78
N LEU A 63 9.99 -0.51 13.50
CA LEU A 63 9.62 0.62 14.34
C LEU A 63 10.20 1.90 13.74
N GLY A 64 9.36 2.87 13.38
CA GLY A 64 9.79 4.05 12.63
C GLY A 64 10.05 3.76 11.15
N PHE A 65 11.29 3.96 10.68
CA PHE A 65 11.66 3.71 9.28
C PHE A 65 12.81 2.70 9.19
N ASP A 66 12.71 1.76 8.25
CA ASP A 66 13.81 0.88 7.81
C ASP A 66 14.26 1.27 6.40
N GLY A 67 15.49 1.79 6.28
CA GLY A 67 16.04 2.32 5.03
C GLY A 67 15.62 3.76 4.74
N ASP A 68 14.97 3.98 3.60
CA ASP A 68 14.50 5.30 3.20
C ASP A 68 13.39 5.83 4.12
N SER A 69 13.39 7.13 4.38
CA SER A 69 12.37 7.83 5.17
C SER A 69 11.46 8.72 4.30
N LEU A 70 10.41 9.24 4.92
CA LEU A 70 9.54 10.27 4.33
C LEU A 70 9.81 11.64 4.95
N GLU A 71 9.81 12.67 4.12
CA GLU A 71 9.97 14.06 4.52
C GLU A 71 8.64 14.81 4.48
N SER A 72 8.54 15.91 5.25
CA SER A 72 7.36 16.77 5.18
C SER A 72 7.15 17.29 3.75
N GLY A 73 5.94 17.11 3.24
CA GLY A 73 5.58 17.44 1.86
C GLY A 73 5.56 16.26 0.89
N ASP A 74 6.11 15.08 1.27
CA ASP A 74 5.89 13.86 0.50
C ASP A 74 4.40 13.47 0.53
N ARG A 75 3.91 12.74 -0.48
CA ARG A 75 2.52 12.26 -0.51
C ARG A 75 2.50 10.79 -0.13
N VAL A 76 1.62 10.41 0.79
CA VAL A 76 1.41 9.01 1.20
C VAL A 76 -0.04 8.64 0.96
N GLY A 77 -0.27 7.45 0.40
CA GLY A 77 -1.60 6.96 0.09
C GLY A 77 -1.78 5.48 0.39
N VAL A 78 -3.03 5.11 0.64
CA VAL A 78 -3.51 3.73 0.74
C VAL A 78 -4.32 3.41 -0.51
N PHE A 79 -4.08 2.22 -1.05
CA PHE A 79 -4.60 1.75 -2.32
C PHE A 79 -5.28 0.39 -2.15
N TYR A 80 -6.23 0.13 -3.04
CA TYR A 80 -6.80 -1.19 -3.33
C TYR A 80 -6.57 -1.52 -4.81
N LEU A 81 -6.83 -2.77 -5.19
CA LEU A 81 -6.85 -3.19 -6.59
C LEU A 81 -8.30 -3.19 -7.05
N ASP A 82 -8.60 -2.48 -8.13
CA ASP A 82 -9.92 -2.56 -8.76
C ASP A 82 -10.10 -3.90 -9.51
N ASN A 83 -11.30 -4.14 -10.04
CA ASN A 83 -11.60 -5.34 -10.83
C ASN A 83 -10.75 -5.49 -12.12
N GLN A 84 -9.98 -4.47 -12.50
CA GLN A 84 -9.02 -4.51 -13.60
C GLN A 84 -7.58 -4.71 -13.11
N GLU A 85 -7.39 -5.07 -11.84
CA GLU A 85 -6.11 -5.23 -11.16
C GLU A 85 -5.25 -3.95 -11.16
N LYS A 86 -5.88 -2.77 -11.20
CA LYS A 86 -5.18 -1.48 -11.12
C LYS A 86 -5.26 -0.91 -9.72
N HIS A 87 -4.16 -0.32 -9.27
CA HIS A 87 -4.11 0.40 -8.01
C HIS A 87 -4.95 1.67 -8.09
N LYS A 88 -5.94 1.76 -7.21
CA LYS A 88 -6.80 2.92 -6.99
C LYS A 88 -6.61 3.45 -5.59
N CYS A 89 -6.43 4.76 -5.46
CA CYS A 89 -6.22 5.39 -4.16
C CYS A 89 -7.55 5.43 -3.40
N ALA A 90 -7.56 4.86 -2.20
CA ALA A 90 -8.67 4.94 -1.25
C ALA A 90 -8.49 6.08 -0.23
N GLY A 91 -7.33 6.75 -0.23
CA GLY A 91 -7.07 7.87 0.67
C GLY A 91 -5.60 8.26 0.64
N SER A 92 -5.33 9.56 0.64
CA SER A 92 -3.96 10.08 0.69
C SER A 92 -3.87 11.36 1.51
N LEU A 93 -2.65 11.66 1.97
CA LEU A 93 -2.32 12.90 2.68
C LEU A 93 -0.92 13.39 2.32
N GLU A 94 -0.66 14.66 2.61
CA GLU A 94 0.69 15.19 2.65
C GLU A 94 1.33 14.81 3.98
N TRP A 95 2.48 14.15 3.92
CA TRP A 95 3.21 13.65 5.05
C TRP A 95 3.74 14.80 5.92
N ARG A 96 3.65 14.62 7.23
CA ARG A 96 4.25 15.49 8.25
C ARG A 96 5.32 14.69 8.98
N SER A 97 6.59 15.01 8.73
CA SER A 97 7.69 14.32 9.38
C SER A 97 7.68 14.59 10.89
N ASN A 98 7.95 13.53 11.66
CA ASN A 98 8.02 13.59 13.12
C ASN A 98 6.73 14.05 13.83
N ASP A 99 5.58 13.95 13.18
CA ASP A 99 4.26 14.28 13.72
C ASP A 99 3.28 13.10 13.51
N PHE A 100 2.10 13.18 14.12
CA PHE A 100 1.01 12.26 13.84
C PHE A 100 0.46 12.47 12.43
N ASN A 101 0.29 11.37 11.70
CA ASN A 101 -0.36 11.38 10.39
C ASN A 101 -1.61 10.51 10.47
N MET A 102 -2.79 11.11 10.30
CA MET A 102 -4.08 10.41 10.29
C MET A 102 -4.63 10.36 8.87
N LEU A 103 -4.67 9.15 8.31
CA LEU A 103 -5.08 8.89 6.93
C LEU A 103 -6.47 8.21 6.93
N PRO A 104 -7.53 8.90 6.48
CA PRO A 104 -8.82 8.27 6.25
C PRO A 104 -8.77 7.44 4.96
N VAL A 105 -9.10 6.16 5.07
CA VAL A 105 -9.20 5.21 3.94
C VAL A 105 -10.68 4.98 3.65
N TRP A 106 -11.13 5.29 2.45
CA TRP A 106 -12.53 5.23 2.06
C TRP A 106 -12.89 3.84 1.51
N GLY A 107 -13.96 3.26 2.05
CA GLY A 107 -14.53 2.02 1.55
C GLY A 107 -15.47 2.24 0.37
N GLN A 108 -15.77 1.17 -0.34
CA GLN A 108 -16.74 1.22 -1.44
C GLN A 108 -18.14 1.55 -0.96
N TYR A 109 -18.91 2.21 -1.82
CA TYR A 109 -20.35 2.37 -1.65
C TYR A 109 -21.04 2.67 -2.99
N PRO A 110 -22.20 2.04 -3.27
CA PRO A 110 -22.80 0.92 -2.53
C PRO A 110 -21.92 -0.35 -2.58
N PRO A 111 -22.21 -1.40 -1.79
CA PRO A 111 -21.46 -2.67 -1.88
C PRO A 111 -21.42 -3.22 -3.31
N GLY A 112 -20.24 -3.61 -3.77
CA GLY A 112 -19.95 -4.12 -5.12
C GLY A 112 -19.72 -3.03 -6.18
N ALA A 113 -19.57 -1.76 -5.78
CA ALA A 113 -19.34 -0.65 -6.69
C ALA A 113 -17.88 -0.50 -7.16
N ASP A 114 -16.91 -1.16 -6.50
CA ASP A 114 -15.48 -1.13 -6.86
C ASP A 114 -14.91 0.30 -6.97
N ASN A 115 -15.38 1.18 -6.08
CA ASN A 115 -15.01 2.60 -6.01
C ASN A 115 -14.35 2.98 -4.67
N GLY A 116 -13.89 1.98 -3.93
CA GLY A 116 -13.23 2.12 -2.63
C GLY A 116 -12.92 0.73 -2.08
N MET A 117 -12.39 0.67 -0.87
CA MET A 117 -12.04 -0.62 -0.27
C MET A 117 -13.24 -1.47 0.12
N GLU A 118 -13.18 -2.78 -0.14
CA GLU A 118 -14.12 -3.75 0.43
C GLU A 118 -13.68 -4.22 1.82
N ILE A 119 -14.64 -4.61 2.67
CA ILE A 119 -14.34 -5.15 4.01
C ILE A 119 -13.47 -6.40 3.87
N GLY A 120 -12.33 -6.42 4.56
CA GLY A 120 -11.38 -7.53 4.54
C GLY A 120 -10.25 -7.38 3.54
N GLU A 121 -10.30 -6.41 2.63
CA GLU A 121 -9.19 -6.13 1.72
C GLU A 121 -7.96 -5.60 2.46
N ARG A 122 -6.77 -5.99 2.00
CA ARG A 122 -5.51 -5.49 2.55
C ARG A 122 -5.21 -4.10 2.00
N MET A 123 -4.80 -3.20 2.90
CA MET A 123 -4.34 -1.87 2.54
C MET A 123 -2.95 -1.93 1.88
N ILE A 124 -2.84 -1.47 0.63
CA ILE A 124 -1.58 -1.35 -0.10
C ILE A 124 -1.05 0.07 0.06
N TRP A 125 0.15 0.25 0.58
CA TRP A 125 0.71 1.58 0.81
C TRP A 125 1.69 1.99 -0.26
N MET A 126 1.58 3.24 -0.71
CA MET A 126 2.56 3.87 -1.58
C MET A 126 2.87 5.29 -1.12
N ALA A 127 4.04 5.78 -1.53
CA ALA A 127 4.42 7.17 -1.37
C ALA A 127 5.01 7.73 -2.66
N GLN A 128 4.77 9.01 -2.89
CA GLN A 128 5.45 9.83 -3.87
C GLN A 128 6.33 10.84 -3.13
N LYS A 129 7.62 10.85 -3.46
CA LYS A 129 8.56 11.86 -2.98
C LYS A 129 8.53 13.11 -3.85
N LYS A 130 9.10 14.22 -3.35
CA LYS A 130 9.24 15.48 -4.09
C LYS A 130 10.01 15.40 -5.41
N ASP A 131 10.86 14.38 -5.56
CA ASP A 131 11.59 14.10 -6.81
C ASP A 131 10.76 13.24 -7.79
N ASP A 132 9.47 13.09 -7.54
CA ASP A 132 8.52 12.25 -8.28
C ASP A 132 8.85 10.75 -8.28
N SER A 133 9.73 10.29 -7.38
CA SER A 133 9.94 8.86 -7.21
C SER A 133 8.82 8.21 -6.40
N ILE A 134 8.37 7.04 -6.88
CA ILE A 134 7.34 6.22 -6.23
C ILE A 134 7.99 5.14 -5.37
N TYR A 135 7.45 4.95 -4.17
CA TYR A 135 7.81 3.86 -3.28
C TYR A 135 6.57 3.06 -2.94
N GLN A 136 6.72 1.75 -2.90
CA GLN A 136 5.80 0.88 -2.16
C GLN A 136 6.27 0.82 -0.71
N ILE A 137 5.33 0.82 0.22
CA ILE A 137 5.63 0.80 1.66
C ILE A 137 5.15 -0.52 2.26
N GLU A 138 6.06 -1.24 2.91
CA GLU A 138 5.71 -2.32 3.83
C GLU A 138 5.47 -1.72 5.21
N VAL A 139 4.28 -1.94 5.76
CA VAL A 139 3.82 -1.28 6.99
C VAL A 139 3.77 -2.27 8.14
N SER A 140 4.36 -1.89 9.27
CA SER A 140 4.25 -2.60 10.53
C SER A 140 3.14 -2.01 11.38
N TYR A 141 2.05 -2.76 11.51
CA TYR A 141 0.92 -2.39 12.34
C TYR A 141 1.08 -2.88 13.78
N GLN A 142 0.38 -2.25 14.71
CA GLN A 142 0.35 -2.69 16.11
C GLN A 142 -0.24 -4.11 16.28
N LYS A 143 -1.17 -4.50 15.40
CA LYS A 143 -1.70 -5.87 15.30
C LYS A 143 -1.82 -6.28 13.83
N PRO A 144 -1.60 -7.56 13.47
CA PRO A 144 -1.68 -7.99 12.06
C PRO A 144 -3.02 -7.67 11.37
N LEU A 145 -4.15 -7.81 12.08
CA LEU A 145 -5.48 -7.53 11.53
C LEU A 145 -5.78 -6.03 11.32
N MET A 146 -4.88 -5.13 11.72
CA MET A 146 -4.98 -3.70 11.38
C MET A 146 -4.52 -3.41 9.95
N ALA A 147 -3.99 -4.40 9.23
CA ALA A 147 -3.63 -4.24 7.81
C ALA A 147 -4.82 -4.36 6.86
N ILE A 148 -6.01 -4.75 7.35
CA ILE A 148 -7.21 -4.92 6.54
C ILE A 148 -8.19 -3.77 6.75
N TYR A 149 -8.87 -3.39 5.67
CA TYR A 149 -9.96 -2.43 5.74
C TYR A 149 -11.15 -3.04 6.48
N LEU A 150 -11.70 -2.23 7.37
CA LEU A 150 -12.92 -2.49 8.13
C LEU A 150 -13.73 -1.20 8.12
N LYS A 151 -15.03 -1.32 7.82
CA LYS A 151 -15.97 -0.20 7.92
C LYS A 151 -15.92 0.39 9.34
N ASP A 152 -15.77 1.71 9.43
CA ASP A 152 -15.66 2.48 10.67
C ASP A 152 -14.52 1.99 11.60
N GLY A 153 -13.52 1.32 11.00
CA GLY A 153 -12.39 0.74 11.71
C GLY A 153 -11.29 1.75 12.05
N ALA A 154 -10.37 1.31 12.91
CA ALA A 154 -9.19 2.07 13.26
C ALA A 154 -7.94 1.19 13.31
N SER A 155 -6.82 1.72 12.82
CA SER A 155 -5.53 1.05 12.80
C SER A 155 -4.41 1.95 13.26
N ALA A 156 -3.40 1.36 13.90
CA ALA A 156 -2.20 2.05 14.33
C ALA A 156 -0.97 1.46 13.62
N VAL A 157 -0.18 2.33 13.00
CA VAL A 157 1.09 2.00 12.34
C VAL A 157 2.25 2.37 13.24
N LEU A 158 3.15 1.41 13.45
CA LEU A 158 4.36 1.52 14.26
C LEU A 158 5.61 1.83 13.43
N GLY A 159 5.63 1.41 12.16
CA GLY A 159 6.77 1.65 11.29
C GLY A 159 6.53 1.28 9.84
N MET A 160 7.50 1.64 9.01
CA MET A 160 7.43 1.61 7.56
C MET A 160 8.78 1.22 6.96
N LYS A 161 8.75 0.43 5.89
CA LYS A 161 9.91 0.14 5.06
C LYS A 161 9.60 0.51 3.63
N LEU A 162 10.43 1.37 3.05
CA LEU A 162 10.21 1.91 1.71
C LEU A 162 10.98 1.10 0.68
N LYS A 163 10.31 0.76 -0.43
CA LYS A 163 10.90 0.09 -1.59
C LYS A 163 10.60 0.87 -2.86
N LYS A 164 11.62 1.45 -3.48
CA LYS A 164 11.48 2.24 -4.71
C LYS A 164 10.90 1.39 -5.84
N ARG A 165 9.89 1.92 -6.52
CA ARG A 165 9.26 1.35 -7.72
C ARG A 165 9.78 2.09 -8.95
N LYS A 166 10.57 1.41 -9.77
CA LYS A 166 11.17 2.00 -11.00
C LYS A 166 10.24 1.91 -12.20
N ASP A 167 9.25 1.04 -12.10
CA ASP A 167 8.22 0.74 -13.07
C ASP A 167 7.01 1.69 -13.00
N LEU A 168 6.91 2.48 -11.91
CA LEU A 168 5.80 3.40 -11.67
C LEU A 168 6.27 4.86 -11.69
N LYS A 169 5.43 5.73 -12.24
CA LYS A 169 5.56 7.18 -12.16
C LYS A 169 4.30 7.79 -11.54
N PRO A 170 4.36 8.98 -10.92
CA PRO A 170 3.14 9.63 -10.49
C PRO A 170 2.33 10.15 -11.68
N SER A 171 1.00 10.13 -11.56
CA SER A 171 0.08 10.77 -12.51
C SER A 171 0.21 12.30 -12.50
N SER A 172 0.67 12.87 -11.37
CA SER A 172 0.83 14.30 -11.16
C SER A 172 2.00 14.59 -10.23
N SER A 173 2.82 15.60 -10.54
CA SER A 173 3.93 16.00 -9.68
C SER A 173 3.44 16.70 -8.41
N LEU A 174 4.20 16.53 -7.31
CA LEU A 174 3.98 17.35 -6.12
C LEU A 174 4.38 18.80 -6.45
N LYS A 175 3.47 19.75 -6.23
CA LYS A 175 3.74 21.17 -6.50
C LYS A 175 4.99 21.59 -5.73
N LYS A 176 5.95 22.21 -6.42
CA LYS A 176 7.18 22.77 -5.83
C LYS A 176 6.88 24.02 -5.01
#